data_AF-A0A9R1TGG3-F1
#
_entry.id   AF-A0A9R1TGG3-F1
#
_cell.length_a   1.000
_cell.length_b   1.000
_cell.length_c   1.000
_cell.angle_alpha   90.00
_cell.angle_beta   90.00
_cell.angle_gamma   90.00
#
_symmetry.space_group_name_H-M   'P 1'
#
loop_
_entity.id
_entity.type
_entity.pdbx_description
1 polymer ?
#
loop_
_entity_poly.entity_id
_entity_poly.type
_entity_poly.pdbx_seq_one_letter_code
_entity_poly.pdbx_strand_id
1 'polypeptide(L)'
;MPPKKKGGSKMARMSEEEKLRYLAHRAEIELEAKRRKQQLISVFTKNKLKREETFARLNTAKINEQWRFILRQVKCKELYEDLEYLWKNFDRILTLKNTIIQKLYGELEKADVDHRRLQEAHMETIDLLILRHQIRLKGLKDNYLEDVNRVEIGEIDEMNSVKGELSGDCKHLEAVIFAQNNFIEGRLAETKMRNAVNTFSIEHSKDEAISQIKRTIGGKIDDLWCRLNRVITDYQSKMQKKRKQYETLKSLDDAHHQEATKFPRHQSTLLTTMESLKNEESKLWNERNHTIGELKIQWENLNSRIWKLRQTIRMDQTMDRGQLKKLTVMSGSVIKEMKKIEEKSSMILLLMRICTSLEVKPLCLKKFNWGEANDESTSTGVMSPYDKLENFWEQFNDVKAEVIAIKREKNVVMAENKRLRASLKTYLVTVARMPGSRPQTSI
;
A
#
# COMPACT_ATOMS: atom_id res chain seq x y z
N MET A 1 -3.95 -67.48 74.23
CA MET A 1 -4.02 -67.91 75.66
C MET A 1 -2.94 -67.14 76.40
N PRO A 2 -3.26 -66.38 77.48
CA PRO A 2 -3.72 -66.84 78.81
C PRO A 2 -5.15 -66.33 79.18
N PRO A 3 -5.73 -66.67 80.36
CA PRO A 3 -7.17 -66.82 80.51
C PRO A 3 -7.93 -65.52 80.84
N LYS A 4 -9.10 -65.36 80.20
CA LYS A 4 -10.12 -64.36 80.56
C LYS A 4 -10.72 -64.72 81.93
N LYS A 5 -10.34 -63.99 82.98
CA LYS A 5 -11.10 -63.94 84.24
C LYS A 5 -12.43 -63.22 83.99
N LYS A 6 -13.54 -63.97 84.09
CA LYS A 6 -14.90 -63.42 84.22
C LYS A 6 -14.95 -62.59 85.52
N GLY A 7 -15.05 -61.27 85.39
CA GLY A 7 -15.31 -60.36 86.51
C GLY A 7 -16.73 -60.56 87.02
N GLY A 8 -16.88 -61.33 88.09
CA GLY A 8 -18.10 -61.43 88.88
C GLY A 8 -18.48 -60.08 89.48
N SER A 9 -19.79 -59.85 89.56
CA SER A 9 -20.47 -58.61 89.91
C SER A 9 -19.96 -57.94 91.21
N LYS A 10 -19.19 -56.86 91.07
CA LYS A 10 -18.97 -55.87 92.15
C LYS A 10 -20.21 -54.97 92.37
N MET A 11 -21.23 -55.09 91.52
CA MET A 11 -22.48 -54.31 91.51
C MET A 11 -23.62 -54.95 92.32
N ALA A 12 -23.43 -56.16 92.87
CA ALA A 12 -24.44 -56.87 93.65
C ALA A 12 -24.35 -56.61 95.16
N ARG A 13 -23.35 -55.86 95.65
CA ARG A 13 -23.06 -55.59 97.07
C ARG A 13 -23.07 -54.10 97.47
N MET A 14 -23.47 -53.21 96.57
CA MET A 14 -23.50 -51.76 96.78
C MET A 14 -24.94 -51.24 96.92
N SER A 15 -25.15 -50.21 97.75
CA SER A 15 -26.43 -49.48 97.85
C SER A 15 -26.80 -48.84 96.51
N GLU A 16 -28.09 -48.59 96.24
CA GLU A 16 -28.55 -47.99 94.97
C GLU A 16 -27.84 -46.67 94.63
N GLU A 17 -27.52 -45.84 95.63
CA GLU A 17 -26.72 -44.61 95.46
C GLU A 17 -25.28 -44.86 95.00
N GLU A 18 -24.64 -45.91 95.51
CA GLU A 18 -23.25 -46.25 95.15
C GLU A 18 -23.17 -46.84 93.74
N LYS A 19 -24.20 -47.56 93.29
CA LYS A 19 -24.31 -48.02 91.89
C LYS A 19 -24.52 -46.85 90.93
N LEU A 20 -25.35 -45.87 91.31
CA LEU A 20 -25.55 -44.65 90.52
C LEU A 20 -24.26 -43.83 90.40
N ARG A 21 -23.51 -43.65 91.49
CA ARG A 21 -22.19 -42.99 91.46
C ARG A 21 -21.16 -43.75 90.64
N TYR A 22 -21.12 -45.08 90.71
CA TYR A 22 -20.21 -45.88 89.90
C TYR A 22 -20.54 -45.83 88.40
N LEU A 23 -21.83 -45.87 88.05
CA LEU A 23 -22.28 -45.70 86.66
C LEU A 23 -22.01 -44.29 86.14
N ALA A 24 -22.24 -43.25 86.96
CA ALA A 24 -21.92 -41.87 86.63
C ALA A 24 -20.41 -41.67 86.42
N HIS A 25 -19.57 -42.13 87.34
CA HIS A 25 -18.11 -42.07 87.23
C HIS A 25 -17.59 -42.87 86.02
N ARG A 26 -18.18 -44.03 85.71
CA ARG A 26 -17.85 -44.80 84.50
C ARG A 26 -18.29 -44.07 83.22
N ALA A 27 -19.45 -43.43 83.22
CA ALA A 27 -19.91 -42.60 82.11
C ALA A 27 -19.02 -41.36 81.92
N GLU A 28 -18.57 -40.71 83.00
CA GLU A 28 -17.60 -39.61 82.97
C GLU A 28 -16.25 -40.06 82.41
N ILE A 29 -15.71 -41.20 82.84
CA ILE A 29 -14.48 -41.77 82.27
C ILE A 29 -14.65 -42.08 80.79
N GLU A 30 -15.80 -42.62 80.37
CA GLU A 30 -16.05 -42.93 78.95
C GLU A 30 -16.23 -41.65 78.12
N LEU A 31 -16.89 -40.62 78.65
CA LEU A 31 -17.02 -39.31 78.02
C LEU A 31 -15.67 -38.59 77.94
N GLU A 32 -14.84 -38.64 78.97
CA GLU A 32 -13.48 -38.14 78.93
C GLU A 32 -12.62 -38.92 77.92
N ALA A 33 -12.73 -40.24 77.87
CA ALA A 33 -12.03 -41.06 76.88
C ALA A 33 -12.48 -40.73 75.44
N LYS A 34 -13.79 -40.49 75.22
CA LYS A 34 -14.33 -40.01 73.94
C LYS A 34 -13.82 -38.62 73.59
N ARG A 35 -13.80 -37.68 74.55
CA ARG A 35 -13.24 -36.33 74.37
C ARG A 35 -11.75 -36.38 74.04
N ARG A 36 -10.96 -37.17 74.75
CA ARG A 36 -9.52 -37.35 74.48
C ARG A 36 -9.29 -37.97 73.09
N LYS A 37 -10.08 -38.96 72.70
CA LYS A 37 -10.04 -39.53 71.33
C LYS A 37 -10.40 -38.48 70.28
N GLN A 38 -11.44 -37.70 70.50
CA GLN A 38 -11.87 -36.66 69.56
C GLN A 38 -10.86 -35.51 69.46
N GLN A 39 -10.24 -35.11 70.58
CA GLN A 39 -9.13 -34.16 70.60
C GLN A 39 -7.92 -34.70 69.84
N LEU A 40 -7.54 -35.97 70.04
CA LEU A 40 -6.45 -36.59 69.32
C LEU A 40 -6.70 -36.63 67.80
N ILE A 41 -7.92 -37.00 67.39
CA ILE A 41 -8.34 -36.99 65.98
C ILE A 41 -8.29 -35.55 65.42
N SER A 42 -8.83 -34.57 66.14
CA SER A 42 -8.82 -33.16 65.73
C SER A 42 -7.41 -32.59 65.56
N VAL A 43 -6.49 -32.91 66.50
CA VAL A 43 -5.09 -32.51 66.39
C VAL A 43 -4.41 -33.20 65.20
N PHE A 44 -4.67 -34.48 64.99
CA PHE A 44 -4.14 -35.23 63.85
C PHE A 44 -4.64 -34.66 62.51
N THR A 45 -5.95 -34.40 62.37
CA THR A 45 -6.51 -33.84 61.14
C THR A 45 -6.02 -32.42 60.88
N LYS A 46 -5.92 -31.58 61.91
CA LYS A 46 -5.36 -30.22 61.78
C LYS A 46 -3.89 -30.25 61.35
N ASN A 47 -3.08 -31.16 61.89
CA ASN A 47 -1.69 -31.33 61.48
C ASN A 47 -1.57 -31.89 60.06
N LYS A 48 -2.44 -32.83 59.68
CA LYS A 48 -2.49 -33.34 58.31
C LYS A 48 -2.90 -32.25 57.31
N LEU A 49 -3.93 -31.47 57.64
CA LEU A 49 -4.40 -30.36 56.83
C LEU A 49 -3.30 -29.30 56.63
N LYS A 50 -2.61 -28.89 57.70
CA LYS A 50 -1.48 -27.95 57.61
C LYS A 50 -0.36 -28.47 56.69
N ARG A 51 -0.04 -29.76 56.76
CA ARG A 51 0.96 -30.37 55.87
C ARG A 51 0.49 -30.37 54.43
N GLU A 52 -0.77 -30.74 54.17
CA GLU A 52 -1.34 -30.68 52.83
C GLU A 52 -1.39 -29.25 52.28
N GLU A 53 -1.71 -28.25 53.10
CA GLU A 53 -1.66 -26.84 52.72
C GLU A 53 -0.23 -26.39 52.35
N THR A 54 0.79 -26.76 53.13
CA THR A 54 2.18 -26.42 52.80
C THR A 54 2.64 -27.13 51.53
N PHE A 55 2.27 -28.40 51.34
CA PHE A 55 2.56 -29.12 50.09
C PHE A 55 1.82 -28.55 48.89
N ALA A 56 0.55 -28.16 49.05
CA ALA A 56 -0.22 -27.51 48.00
C ALA A 56 0.41 -26.19 47.58
N ARG A 57 0.79 -25.33 48.53
CA ARG A 57 1.51 -24.07 48.24
C ARG A 57 2.82 -24.31 47.50
N LEU A 58 3.61 -25.28 47.94
CA LEU A 58 4.89 -25.62 47.31
C LEU A 58 4.70 -26.19 45.90
N ASN A 59 3.71 -27.07 45.71
CA ASN A 59 3.38 -27.62 44.40
C ASN A 59 2.87 -26.56 43.44
N THR A 60 2.01 -25.65 43.91
CA THR A 60 1.55 -24.50 43.10
C THR A 60 2.71 -23.59 42.70
N ALA A 61 3.65 -23.32 43.62
CA ALA A 61 4.85 -22.54 43.29
C ALA A 61 5.72 -23.24 42.23
N LYS A 62 5.93 -24.55 42.35
CA LYS A 62 6.67 -25.35 41.36
C LYS A 62 5.99 -25.35 39.98
N ILE A 63 4.68 -25.58 39.95
CA ILE A 63 3.90 -25.57 38.71
C ILE A 63 3.95 -24.18 38.06
N ASN A 64 3.75 -23.11 38.84
CA ASN A 64 3.84 -21.75 38.33
C ASN A 64 5.22 -21.42 37.78
N GLU A 65 6.30 -21.89 38.41
CA GLU A 65 7.65 -21.67 37.91
C GLU A 65 7.90 -22.42 36.59
N GLN A 66 7.42 -23.66 36.47
CA GLN A 66 7.46 -24.41 35.22
C GLN A 66 6.65 -23.69 34.12
N TRP A 67 5.47 -23.17 34.43
CA TRP A 67 4.68 -22.39 33.48
C TRP A 67 5.37 -21.10 33.06
N ARG A 68 5.98 -20.37 34.00
CA ARG A 68 6.77 -19.17 33.66
C ARG A 68 7.92 -19.50 32.74
N PHE A 69 8.63 -20.61 33.00
CA PHE A 69 9.71 -21.06 32.14
C PHE A 69 9.22 -21.37 30.72
N ILE A 70 8.14 -22.14 30.59
CA ILE A 70 7.54 -22.49 29.28
C ILE A 70 7.06 -21.22 28.56
N LEU A 71 6.32 -20.34 29.25
CA LEU A 71 5.80 -19.11 28.67
C LEU A 71 6.91 -18.16 28.22
N ARG A 72 7.99 -18.04 28.99
CA ARG A 72 9.18 -17.26 28.57
C ARG A 72 9.81 -17.86 27.33
N GLN A 73 9.96 -19.18 27.25
CA GLN A 73 10.50 -19.83 26.04
C GLN A 73 9.63 -19.58 24.81
N VAL A 74 8.30 -19.72 24.94
CA VAL A 74 7.36 -19.42 23.84
C VAL A 74 7.46 -17.95 23.46
N LYS A 75 7.43 -17.03 24.43
CA LYS A 75 7.52 -15.59 24.17
C LYS A 75 8.85 -15.19 23.53
N CYS A 76 9.96 -15.78 23.96
CA CYS A 76 11.25 -15.55 23.33
C CYS A 76 11.23 -16.00 21.86
N LYS A 77 10.66 -17.17 21.55
CA LYS A 77 10.51 -17.63 20.16
C LYS A 77 9.67 -16.67 19.31
N GLU A 78 8.50 -16.26 19.80
CA GLU A 78 7.66 -15.26 19.13
C GLU A 78 8.44 -13.96 18.86
N LEU A 79 9.18 -13.46 19.86
CA LEU A 79 9.97 -12.23 19.68
C LEU A 79 11.10 -12.39 18.66
N TYR A 80 11.73 -13.58 18.58
CA TYR A 80 12.73 -13.85 17.55
C TYR A 80 12.10 -13.88 16.15
N GLU A 81 10.94 -14.50 16.00
CA GLU A 81 10.20 -14.54 14.74
C GLU A 81 9.75 -13.13 14.30
N ASP A 82 9.24 -12.32 15.23
CA ASP A 82 8.86 -10.93 14.98
C ASP A 82 10.07 -10.08 14.57
N LEU A 83 11.21 -10.25 15.26
CA LEU A 83 12.44 -9.52 14.96
C LEU A 83 13.00 -9.94 13.58
N GLU A 84 12.96 -11.22 13.26
CA GLU A 84 13.38 -11.72 11.95
C GLU A 84 12.47 -11.19 10.83
N TYR A 85 11.16 -11.16 11.04
CA TYR A 85 10.21 -10.57 10.10
C TYR A 85 10.48 -9.08 9.88
N LEU A 86 10.67 -8.32 10.97
CA LEU A 86 11.00 -6.90 10.89
C LEU A 86 12.33 -6.67 10.16
N TRP A 87 13.35 -7.45 10.49
CA TRP A 87 14.66 -7.38 9.84
C TRP A 87 14.56 -7.63 8.33
N LYS A 88 13.87 -8.70 7.91
CA LYS A 88 13.62 -9.00 6.49
C LYS A 88 12.84 -7.88 5.79
N ASN A 89 11.84 -7.31 6.47
CA ASN A 89 11.06 -6.22 5.89
C ASN A 89 11.90 -4.94 5.74
N PHE A 90 12.73 -4.60 6.74
CA PHE A 90 13.65 -3.47 6.66
C PHE A 90 14.67 -3.65 5.54
N ASP A 91 15.28 -4.83 5.43
CA ASP A 91 16.25 -5.13 4.38
C ASP A 91 15.64 -5.00 2.97
N ARG A 92 14.41 -5.53 2.79
CA ARG A 92 13.65 -5.36 1.54
C ARG A 92 13.37 -3.89 1.24
N ILE A 93 12.94 -3.10 2.23
CA ILE A 93 12.65 -1.68 2.06
C ILE A 93 13.93 -0.90 1.73
N LEU A 94 15.05 -1.20 2.40
CA LEU A 94 16.33 -0.58 2.14
C LEU A 94 16.82 -0.88 0.72
N THR A 95 16.75 -2.16 0.31
CA THR A 95 17.09 -2.57 -1.05
C THR A 95 16.23 -1.83 -2.08
N LEU A 96 14.92 -1.77 -1.86
CA LEU A 96 14.01 -1.06 -2.77
C LEU A 96 14.33 0.44 -2.83
N LYS A 97 14.54 1.10 -1.69
CA LYS A 97 14.97 2.50 -1.65
C LYS A 97 16.31 2.72 -2.37
N ASN A 98 17.29 1.85 -2.17
CA ASN A 98 18.57 1.92 -2.87
C ASN A 98 18.42 1.79 -4.39
N THR A 99 17.56 0.88 -4.86
CA THR A 99 17.29 0.76 -6.31
C THR A 99 16.62 2.01 -6.89
N ILE A 100 15.71 2.64 -6.14
CA ILE A 100 15.08 3.91 -6.56
C ILE A 100 16.13 5.01 -6.59
N ILE A 101 16.97 5.13 -5.56
CA ILE A 101 18.05 6.12 -5.51
C ILE A 101 18.98 5.94 -6.71
N GLN A 102 19.41 4.71 -7.03
CA GLN A 102 20.25 4.44 -8.20
C GLN A 102 19.59 4.84 -9.52
N LYS A 103 18.29 4.58 -9.69
CA LYS A 103 17.55 5.02 -10.88
C LYS A 103 17.51 6.55 -10.98
N LEU A 104 17.21 7.24 -9.87
CA LEU A 104 17.17 8.70 -9.83
C LEU A 104 18.55 9.31 -10.12
N TYR A 105 19.64 8.72 -9.63
CA TYR A 105 20.99 9.13 -9.99
C TYR A 105 21.26 8.98 -11.48
N GLY A 106 20.86 7.85 -12.09
CA GLY A 106 21.01 7.65 -13.53
C GLY A 106 20.14 8.59 -14.39
N GLU A 107 18.94 8.93 -13.94
CA GLU A 107 18.08 9.92 -14.58
C GLU A 107 18.68 11.33 -14.47
N LEU A 108 19.25 11.68 -13.31
CA LEU A 108 19.92 12.96 -13.10
C LEU A 108 21.16 13.10 -13.99
N GLU A 109 21.97 12.05 -14.09
CA GLU A 109 23.16 12.05 -14.96
C GLU A 109 22.77 12.20 -16.44
N LYS A 110 21.71 11.52 -16.88
CA LYS A 110 21.18 11.68 -18.25
C LYS A 110 20.68 13.11 -18.49
N ALA A 111 19.90 13.65 -17.56
CA ALA A 111 19.37 15.01 -17.67
C ALA A 111 20.50 16.06 -17.74
N ASP A 112 21.58 15.87 -16.97
CA ASP A 112 22.75 16.74 -17.00
C ASP A 112 23.51 16.63 -18.34
N VAL A 113 23.72 15.42 -18.85
CA VAL A 113 24.32 15.21 -20.18
C VAL A 113 23.48 15.85 -21.28
N ASP A 114 22.16 15.68 -21.24
CA ASP A 114 21.25 16.28 -22.23
C ASP A 114 21.24 17.81 -22.14
N HIS A 115 21.31 18.38 -20.92
CA HIS A 115 21.40 19.81 -20.71
C HIS A 115 22.71 20.39 -21.30
N ARG A 116 23.85 19.74 -21.04
CA ARG A 116 25.14 20.16 -21.61
C ARG A 116 25.13 20.11 -23.15
N ARG A 117 24.61 19.03 -23.74
CA ARG A 117 24.46 18.89 -25.21
C ARG A 117 23.58 19.98 -25.81
N LEU A 118 22.46 20.30 -25.16
CA LEU A 118 21.58 21.37 -25.60
C LEU A 118 22.30 22.72 -25.55
N GLN A 119 23.05 22.97 -24.49
CA GLN A 119 23.82 24.20 -24.33
C GLN A 119 24.93 24.33 -25.38
N GLU A 120 25.65 23.23 -25.66
CA GLU A 120 26.65 23.16 -26.73
C GLU A 120 26.01 23.48 -28.10
N ALA A 121 24.92 22.80 -28.46
CA ALA A 121 24.21 23.04 -29.72
C ALA A 121 23.67 24.48 -29.85
N HIS A 122 23.19 25.06 -28.74
CA HIS A 122 22.76 26.45 -28.72
C HIS A 122 23.93 27.42 -28.93
N MET A 123 25.09 27.17 -28.30
CA MET A 123 26.29 27.97 -28.51
C MET A 123 26.76 27.91 -29.96
N GLU A 124 26.82 26.71 -30.54
CA GLU A 124 27.16 26.53 -31.96
C GLU A 124 26.21 27.30 -32.88
N THR A 125 24.92 27.29 -32.58
CA THR A 125 23.91 28.05 -33.35
C THR A 125 24.15 29.55 -33.26
N ILE A 126 24.48 30.06 -32.07
CA ILE A 126 24.83 31.48 -31.87
C ILE A 126 26.10 31.83 -32.65
N ASP A 127 27.14 30.99 -32.60
CA ASP A 127 28.38 31.21 -33.32
C ASP A 127 28.15 31.27 -34.84
N LEU A 128 27.34 30.36 -35.38
CA LEU A 128 26.93 30.38 -36.79
C LEU A 128 26.18 31.66 -37.17
N LEU A 129 25.30 32.14 -36.29
CA LEU A 129 24.55 33.38 -36.49
C LEU A 129 25.49 34.60 -36.47
N ILE A 130 26.43 34.65 -35.53
CA ILE A 130 27.46 35.70 -35.45
C ILE A 130 28.30 35.70 -36.73
N LEU A 131 28.80 34.54 -37.17
CA LEU A 131 29.58 34.41 -38.41
C LEU A 131 28.80 34.90 -39.63
N ARG A 132 27.53 34.50 -39.76
CA ARG A 132 26.67 34.94 -40.87
C ARG A 132 26.46 36.46 -40.86
N HIS A 133 26.28 37.06 -39.68
CA HIS A 133 26.16 38.50 -39.56
C HIS A 133 27.47 39.23 -39.86
N GLN A 134 28.62 38.70 -39.45
CA GLN A 134 29.93 39.26 -39.80
C GLN A 134 30.15 39.27 -41.30
N ILE A 135 29.85 38.17 -42.00
CA ILE A 135 29.94 38.09 -43.47
C ILE A 135 29.02 39.14 -44.11
N ARG A 136 27.77 39.25 -43.64
CA ARG A 136 26.81 40.25 -44.15
C ARG A 136 27.31 41.68 -43.95
N LEU A 137 27.83 42.00 -42.76
CA LEU A 137 28.36 43.33 -42.45
C LEU A 137 29.59 43.66 -43.29
N LYS A 138 30.47 42.68 -43.52
CA LYS A 138 31.62 42.84 -44.40
C LYS A 138 31.18 43.12 -45.84
N GLY A 139 30.26 42.34 -46.39
CA GLY A 139 29.72 42.59 -47.73
C GLY A 139 29.05 43.96 -47.86
N LEU A 140 28.30 44.40 -46.83
CA LEU A 140 27.69 45.73 -46.85
C LEU A 140 28.75 46.85 -46.82
N LYS A 141 29.82 46.68 -46.03
CA LYS A 141 30.94 47.62 -45.99
C LYS A 141 31.67 47.66 -47.34
N ASP A 142 31.96 46.52 -47.92
CA ASP A 142 32.68 46.41 -49.19
C ASP A 142 31.86 47.08 -50.32
N ASN A 143 30.55 46.82 -50.40
CA ASN A 143 29.65 47.47 -51.36
C ASN A 143 29.59 48.99 -51.16
N TYR A 144 29.49 49.46 -49.91
CA TYR A 144 29.49 50.89 -49.62
C TYR A 144 30.77 51.58 -50.07
N LEU A 145 31.93 50.96 -49.82
CA LEU A 145 33.22 51.48 -50.26
C LEU A 145 33.33 51.49 -51.80
N GLU A 146 32.82 50.48 -52.47
CA GLU A 146 32.76 50.43 -53.94
C GLU A 146 31.87 51.55 -54.50
N ASP A 147 30.69 51.76 -53.91
CA ASP A 147 29.77 52.84 -54.29
C ASP A 147 30.40 54.22 -54.11
N VAL A 148 31.09 54.46 -52.98
CA VAL A 148 31.82 55.70 -52.71
C VAL A 148 32.92 55.91 -53.75
N ASN A 149 33.75 54.90 -53.99
CA ASN A 149 34.82 55.00 -54.99
C ASN A 149 34.25 55.28 -56.39
N ARG A 150 33.12 54.67 -56.76
CA ARG A 150 32.46 54.93 -58.05
C ARG A 150 32.00 56.37 -58.19
N VAL A 151 31.43 56.95 -57.13
CA VAL A 151 30.99 58.36 -57.12
C VAL A 151 32.21 59.28 -57.16
N GLU A 152 33.22 59.06 -56.32
CA GLU A 152 34.42 59.91 -56.30
C GLU A 152 35.13 59.91 -57.66
N ILE A 153 35.31 58.73 -58.29
CA ILE A 153 35.91 58.64 -59.63
C ILE A 153 35.02 59.33 -60.66
N GLY A 154 33.70 59.09 -60.63
CA GLY A 154 32.76 59.71 -61.56
C GLY A 154 32.72 61.23 -61.46
N GLU A 155 32.71 61.79 -60.25
CA GLU A 155 32.74 63.24 -60.02
C GLU A 155 34.07 63.86 -60.44
N ILE A 156 35.20 63.17 -60.20
CA ILE A 156 36.52 63.63 -60.66
C ILE A 156 36.59 63.65 -62.18
N ASP A 157 36.10 62.59 -62.84
CA ASP A 157 36.09 62.50 -64.30
C ASP A 157 35.18 63.55 -64.94
N GLU A 158 33.98 63.76 -64.40
CA GLU A 158 33.04 64.80 -64.85
C GLU A 158 33.64 66.19 -64.65
N MET A 159 34.22 66.47 -63.48
CA MET A 159 34.90 67.74 -63.19
C MET A 159 36.05 68.00 -64.17
N ASN A 160 36.86 66.98 -64.48
CA ASN A 160 37.96 67.10 -65.43
C ASN A 160 37.44 67.35 -66.86
N SER A 161 36.35 66.69 -67.26
CA SER A 161 35.70 66.92 -68.56
C SER A 161 35.19 68.35 -68.69
N VAL A 162 34.41 68.83 -67.72
CA VAL A 162 33.86 70.20 -67.69
C VAL A 162 34.98 71.24 -67.69
N LYS A 163 36.05 71.01 -66.93
CA LYS A 163 37.21 71.90 -66.92
C LYS A 163 37.93 71.92 -68.27
N GLY A 164 38.01 70.78 -68.95
CA GLY A 164 38.54 70.66 -70.30
C GLY A 164 37.72 71.44 -71.32
N GLU A 165 36.40 71.27 -71.31
CA GLU A 165 35.45 71.99 -72.15
C GLU A 165 35.53 73.51 -71.91
N LEU A 166 35.46 73.94 -70.64
CA LEU A 166 35.57 75.35 -70.28
C LEU A 166 36.92 75.95 -70.73
N SER A 167 38.02 75.21 -70.59
CA SER A 167 39.33 75.67 -71.09
C SER A 167 39.34 75.81 -72.61
N GLY A 168 38.67 74.92 -73.33
CA GLY A 168 38.47 75.01 -74.78
C GLY A 168 37.66 76.25 -75.16
N ASP A 169 36.53 76.48 -74.49
CA ASP A 169 35.66 77.64 -74.70
C ASP A 169 36.36 78.95 -74.38
N CYS A 170 37.14 79.02 -73.28
CA CYS A 170 37.95 80.18 -72.95
C CYS A 170 38.97 80.50 -74.05
N LYS A 171 39.70 79.49 -74.56
CA LYS A 171 40.65 79.69 -75.67
C LYS A 171 39.94 80.14 -76.95
N HIS A 172 38.76 79.62 -77.22
CA HIS A 172 37.95 80.04 -78.37
C HIS A 172 37.50 81.49 -78.23
N LEU A 173 36.97 81.88 -77.06
CA LEU A 173 36.57 83.24 -76.76
C LEU A 173 37.76 84.22 -76.82
N GLU A 174 38.93 83.84 -76.30
CA GLU A 174 40.16 84.63 -76.42
C GLU A 174 40.53 84.88 -77.90
N ALA A 175 40.43 83.86 -78.75
CA ALA A 175 40.68 84.00 -80.18
C ALA A 175 39.65 84.92 -80.86
N VAL A 176 38.36 84.79 -80.52
CA VAL A 176 37.28 85.66 -81.04
C VAL A 176 37.48 87.11 -80.59
N ILE A 177 37.78 87.34 -79.30
CA ILE A 177 38.04 88.67 -78.75
C ILE A 177 39.25 89.29 -79.43
N PHE A 178 40.34 88.53 -79.62
CA PHE A 178 41.53 89.01 -80.32
C PHE A 178 41.21 89.40 -81.77
N ALA A 179 40.44 88.58 -82.49
CA ALA A 179 40.00 88.89 -83.85
C ALA A 179 39.09 90.13 -83.90
N GLN A 180 38.14 90.25 -82.97
CA GLN A 180 37.27 91.42 -82.87
C GLN A 180 38.02 92.69 -82.52
N ASN A 181 38.99 92.63 -81.59
CA ASN A 181 39.80 93.79 -81.21
C ASN A 181 40.65 94.28 -82.37
N ASN A 182 41.30 93.39 -83.13
CA ASN A 182 42.03 93.78 -84.34
C ASN A 182 41.10 94.44 -85.39
N PHE A 183 39.88 93.93 -85.55
CA PHE A 183 38.89 94.52 -86.44
C PHE A 183 38.43 95.91 -85.96
N ILE A 184 38.17 96.06 -84.66
CA ILE A 184 37.77 97.33 -84.04
C ILE A 184 38.90 98.34 -84.12
N GLU A 185 40.15 97.97 -83.83
CA GLU A 185 41.31 98.85 -83.95
C GLU A 185 41.50 99.33 -85.39
N GLY A 186 41.37 98.44 -86.37
CA GLY A 186 41.38 98.81 -87.79
C GLY A 186 40.29 99.82 -88.13
N ARG A 187 39.05 99.57 -87.68
CA ARG A 187 37.93 100.50 -87.90
C ARG A 187 38.09 101.82 -87.15
N LEU A 188 38.60 101.81 -85.92
CA LEU A 188 38.85 103.01 -85.11
C LEU A 188 39.96 103.86 -85.70
N ALA A 189 41.02 103.27 -86.25
CA ALA A 189 42.04 103.99 -86.99
C ALA A 189 41.41 104.68 -88.23
N GLU A 190 40.54 103.97 -88.94
CA GLU A 190 39.83 104.50 -90.11
C GLU A 190 38.84 105.62 -89.74
N THR A 191 38.02 105.48 -88.69
CA THR A 191 37.09 106.53 -88.24
C THR A 191 37.79 107.70 -87.56
N LYS A 192 38.88 107.50 -86.80
CA LYS A 192 39.68 108.60 -86.24
C LYS A 192 40.33 109.42 -87.35
N MET A 193 40.75 108.79 -88.44
CA MET A 193 41.27 109.48 -89.63
C MET A 193 40.15 110.22 -90.39
N ARG A 194 38.90 109.74 -90.30
CA ARG A 194 37.74 110.29 -91.03
C ARG A 194 36.97 111.39 -90.27
N ASN A 195 36.98 111.37 -88.94
CA ASN A 195 36.15 112.23 -88.09
C ASN A 195 36.99 113.12 -87.17
N ALA A 196 38.03 113.78 -87.72
CA ALA A 196 38.59 114.94 -87.06
C ALA A 196 37.59 116.10 -87.17
N VAL A 197 37.07 116.53 -86.00
CA VAL A 197 36.24 117.72 -85.73
C VAL A 197 34.72 117.52 -85.86
N ASN A 198 34.06 116.98 -84.81
CA ASN A 198 32.83 117.52 -84.17
C ASN A 198 32.13 116.62 -83.11
N THR A 199 32.75 115.55 -82.61
CA THR A 199 32.04 114.55 -81.78
C THR A 199 31.94 114.82 -80.27
N PHE A 200 32.76 115.71 -79.70
CA PHE A 200 32.84 115.88 -78.22
C PHE A 200 31.58 116.51 -77.57
N SER A 201 30.78 117.28 -78.33
CA SER A 201 29.61 117.97 -77.77
C SER A 201 28.35 117.09 -77.68
N ILE A 202 28.24 116.05 -78.50
CA ILE A 202 27.06 115.17 -78.54
C ILE A 202 27.18 114.04 -77.51
N GLU A 203 28.40 113.59 -77.22
CA GLU A 203 28.68 112.48 -76.30
C GLU A 203 28.40 112.87 -74.84
N HIS A 204 28.78 114.09 -74.42
CA HIS A 204 28.57 114.54 -73.04
C HIS A 204 27.08 114.74 -72.68
N SER A 205 26.28 115.23 -73.64
CA SER A 205 24.82 115.40 -73.45
C SER A 205 24.08 114.07 -73.33
N LYS A 206 24.53 113.02 -74.04
CA LYS A 206 23.94 111.68 -73.95
C LYS A 206 24.24 111.00 -72.62
N ASP A 207 25.46 111.14 -72.13
CA ASP A 207 25.89 110.52 -70.87
C ASP A 207 25.16 111.13 -69.66
N GLU A 208 24.85 112.42 -69.70
CA GLU A 208 24.10 113.10 -68.65
C GLU A 208 22.63 112.64 -68.61
N ALA A 209 21.98 112.50 -69.78
CA ALA A 209 20.62 111.99 -69.89
C ALA A 209 20.49 110.52 -69.43
N ILE A 210 21.45 109.66 -69.78
CA ILE A 210 21.48 108.26 -69.35
C ILE A 210 21.71 108.17 -67.83
N SER A 211 22.59 109.01 -67.29
CA SER A 211 22.87 109.05 -65.85
C SER A 211 21.66 109.51 -65.03
N GLN A 212 20.86 110.44 -65.58
CA GLN A 212 19.63 110.91 -64.94
C GLN A 212 18.52 109.87 -64.96
N ILE A 213 18.37 109.12 -66.06
CA ILE A 213 17.43 108.00 -66.17
C ILE A 213 17.83 106.85 -65.23
N LYS A 214 19.12 106.50 -65.14
CA LYS A 214 19.60 105.45 -64.21
C LYS A 214 19.33 105.81 -62.75
N ARG A 215 19.53 107.07 -62.35
CA ARG A 215 19.23 107.51 -60.98
C ARG A 215 17.74 107.48 -60.66
N THR A 216 16.90 107.94 -61.58
CA THR A 216 15.45 108.04 -61.34
C THR A 216 14.72 106.70 -61.43
N ILE A 217 15.06 105.84 -62.39
CA ILE A 217 14.46 104.51 -62.53
C ILE A 217 15.08 103.52 -61.54
N GLY A 218 16.40 103.57 -61.35
CA GLY A 218 17.11 102.73 -60.38
C GLY A 218 16.58 102.94 -58.96
N GLY A 219 16.41 104.20 -58.53
CA GLY A 219 15.84 104.51 -57.22
C GLY A 219 14.41 103.97 -57.04
N LYS A 220 13.58 103.96 -58.09
CA LYS A 220 12.23 103.38 -58.03
C LYS A 220 12.24 101.86 -57.93
N ILE A 221 13.17 101.20 -58.62
CA ILE A 221 13.33 99.74 -58.55
C ILE A 221 13.79 99.33 -57.15
N ASP A 222 14.77 100.03 -56.58
CA ASP A 222 15.28 99.73 -55.24
C ASP A 222 14.20 99.93 -54.16
N ASP A 223 13.36 100.96 -54.29
CA ASP A 223 12.24 101.21 -53.37
C ASP A 223 11.17 100.11 -53.44
N LEU A 224 10.83 99.66 -54.66
CA LEU A 224 9.92 98.53 -54.87
C LEU A 224 10.50 97.21 -54.34
N TRP A 225 11.80 97.00 -54.52
CA TRP A 225 12.50 95.83 -54.01
C TRP A 225 12.52 95.78 -52.48
N CYS A 226 12.80 96.92 -51.83
CA CYS A 226 12.73 97.04 -50.38
C CYS A 226 11.30 96.78 -49.86
N ARG A 227 10.27 97.30 -50.55
CA ARG A 227 8.86 97.04 -50.19
C ARG A 227 8.49 95.56 -50.33
N LEU A 228 8.85 94.91 -51.43
CA LEU A 228 8.56 93.50 -51.66
C LEU A 228 9.23 92.62 -50.58
N ASN A 229 10.52 92.84 -50.32
CA ASN A 229 11.25 92.08 -49.31
C ASN A 229 10.68 92.29 -47.91
N ARG A 230 10.24 93.51 -47.59
CA ARG A 230 9.56 93.80 -46.32
C ARG A 230 8.26 93.03 -46.18
N VAL A 231 7.43 92.94 -47.23
CA VAL A 231 6.19 92.15 -47.22
C VAL A 231 6.49 90.65 -47.05
N ILE A 232 7.52 90.13 -47.72
CA ILE A 232 7.94 88.72 -47.61
C ILE A 232 8.40 88.39 -46.19
N THR A 233 9.24 89.24 -45.58
CA THR A 233 9.72 89.03 -44.20
C THR A 233 8.61 89.18 -43.17
N ASP A 234 7.69 90.13 -43.36
CA ASP A 234 6.49 90.26 -42.52
C ASP A 234 5.59 89.01 -42.60
N TYR A 235 5.38 88.48 -43.80
CA TYR A 235 4.57 87.27 -44.01
C TYR A 235 5.24 86.04 -43.38
N GLN A 236 6.53 85.85 -43.61
CA GLN A 236 7.30 84.74 -43.04
C GLN A 236 7.31 84.81 -41.50
N SER A 237 7.56 85.98 -40.90
CA SER A 237 7.58 86.13 -39.44
C SER A 237 6.20 85.88 -38.81
N LYS A 238 5.11 86.35 -39.44
CA LYS A 238 3.73 86.12 -38.97
C LYS A 238 3.32 84.65 -39.09
N MET A 239 3.74 83.94 -40.13
CA MET A 239 3.39 82.53 -40.36
C MET A 239 4.32 81.53 -39.64
N GLN A 240 5.53 81.93 -39.24
CA GLN A 240 6.52 81.04 -38.63
C GLN A 240 5.97 80.29 -37.40
N LYS A 241 5.24 80.98 -36.51
CA LYS A 241 4.65 80.38 -35.31
C LYS A 241 3.58 79.36 -35.65
N LYS A 242 2.70 79.68 -36.62
CA LYS A 242 1.66 78.76 -37.11
C LYS A 242 2.26 77.54 -37.82
N ARG A 243 3.34 77.72 -38.59
CA ARG A 243 4.05 76.63 -39.27
C ARG A 243 4.64 75.64 -38.28
N LYS A 244 5.33 76.13 -37.24
CA LYS A 244 5.87 75.27 -36.17
C LYS A 244 4.76 74.48 -35.45
N GLN A 245 3.64 75.14 -35.13
CA GLN A 245 2.49 74.47 -34.52
C GLN A 245 1.90 73.39 -35.42
N TYR A 246 1.76 73.68 -36.72
CA TYR A 246 1.30 72.70 -37.71
C TYR A 246 2.25 71.51 -37.82
N GLU A 247 3.56 71.74 -37.89
CA GLU A 247 4.57 70.67 -37.94
C GLU A 247 4.55 69.80 -36.68
N THR A 248 4.38 70.39 -35.50
CA THR A 248 4.22 69.60 -34.26
C THR A 248 2.92 68.81 -34.22
N LEU A 249 1.82 69.37 -34.72
CA LEU A 249 0.54 68.65 -34.78
C LEU A 249 0.60 67.51 -35.80
N LYS A 250 1.25 67.76 -36.94
CA LYS A 250 1.45 66.75 -37.98
C LYS A 250 2.32 65.60 -37.50
N SER A 251 3.42 65.87 -36.79
CA SER A 251 4.26 64.79 -36.26
C SER A 251 3.54 63.96 -35.20
N LEU A 252 2.68 64.59 -34.38
CA LEU A 252 1.82 63.89 -33.42
C LEU A 252 0.80 63.00 -34.14
N ASP A 253 0.14 63.53 -35.17
CA ASP A 253 -0.86 62.81 -35.97
C ASP A 253 -0.23 61.62 -36.71
N ASP A 254 0.93 61.83 -37.33
CA ASP A 254 1.71 60.76 -37.98
C ASP A 254 2.10 59.65 -36.97
N ALA A 255 2.48 60.01 -35.73
CA ALA A 255 2.79 59.05 -34.68
C ALA A 255 1.56 58.25 -34.22
N HIS A 256 0.43 58.93 -34.02
CA HIS A 256 -0.85 58.27 -33.69
C HIS A 256 -1.33 57.38 -34.82
N HIS A 257 -1.16 57.79 -36.08
CA HIS A 257 -1.45 56.95 -37.24
C HIS A 257 -0.59 55.68 -37.27
N GLN A 258 0.72 55.80 -37.02
CA GLN A 258 1.60 54.63 -36.94
C GLN A 258 1.20 53.69 -35.79
N GLU A 259 0.80 54.21 -34.64
CA GLU A 259 0.30 53.40 -33.54
C GLU A 259 -1.04 52.72 -33.89
N ALA A 260 -1.96 53.45 -34.53
CA ALA A 260 -3.24 52.94 -34.96
C ALA A 260 -3.12 51.76 -35.96
N THR A 261 -2.12 51.79 -36.85
CA THR A 261 -1.86 50.68 -37.78
C THR A 261 -1.42 49.38 -37.09
N LYS A 262 -0.97 49.43 -35.83
CA LYS A 262 -0.58 48.24 -35.05
C LYS A 262 -1.78 47.54 -34.43
N PHE A 263 -2.89 48.25 -34.17
CA PHE A 263 -4.07 47.67 -33.52
C PHE A 263 -4.69 46.50 -34.30
N PRO A 264 -4.88 46.55 -35.63
CA PRO A 264 -5.43 45.40 -36.37
C PRO A 264 -4.57 44.15 -36.27
N ARG A 265 -3.23 44.30 -36.24
CA ARG A 265 -2.30 43.18 -36.05
C ARG A 265 -2.45 42.58 -34.65
N HIS A 266 -2.50 43.43 -33.62
CA HIS A 266 -2.70 42.98 -32.23
C HIS A 266 -4.05 42.29 -32.06
N GLN A 267 -5.10 42.86 -32.63
CA GLN A 267 -6.44 42.29 -32.61
C GLN A 267 -6.48 40.94 -33.33
N SER A 268 -5.83 40.82 -34.50
CA SER A 268 -5.73 39.54 -35.21
C SER A 268 -4.99 38.49 -34.38
N THR A 269 -3.85 38.84 -33.75
CA THR A 269 -3.13 37.91 -32.87
C THR A 269 -3.98 37.49 -31.68
N LEU A 270 -4.68 38.42 -31.02
CA LEU A 270 -5.55 38.11 -29.89
C LEU A 270 -6.70 37.19 -30.29
N LEU A 271 -7.32 37.42 -31.44
CA LEU A 271 -8.37 36.56 -31.98
C LEU A 271 -7.84 35.16 -32.29
N THR A 272 -6.65 35.04 -32.89
CA THR A 272 -6.04 33.71 -33.14
C THR A 272 -5.72 32.97 -31.86
N THR A 273 -5.22 33.67 -30.82
CA THR A 273 -4.95 33.06 -29.51
C THR A 273 -6.24 32.67 -28.79
N MET A 274 -7.31 33.45 -28.91
CA MET A 274 -8.60 33.13 -28.32
C MET A 274 -9.20 31.88 -28.98
N GLU A 275 -9.08 31.77 -30.30
CA GLU A 275 -9.53 30.58 -31.04
C GLU A 275 -8.68 29.35 -30.70
N SER A 276 -7.36 29.48 -30.57
CA SER A 276 -6.50 28.35 -30.17
C SER A 276 -6.82 27.85 -28.77
N LEU A 277 -7.00 28.77 -27.80
CA LEU A 277 -7.38 28.44 -26.42
C LEU A 277 -8.74 27.76 -26.35
N LYS A 278 -9.73 28.24 -27.13
CA LYS A 278 -11.05 27.63 -27.22
C LYS A 278 -11.00 26.20 -27.78
N ASN A 279 -10.13 25.97 -28.76
CA ASN A 279 -9.89 24.64 -29.31
C ASN A 279 -9.19 23.70 -28.30
N GLU A 280 -8.22 24.20 -27.55
CA GLU A 280 -7.60 23.44 -26.45
C GLU A 280 -8.60 23.11 -25.34
N GLU A 281 -9.43 24.06 -24.93
CA GLU A 281 -10.49 23.83 -23.93
C GLU A 281 -11.46 22.74 -24.39
N SER A 282 -11.88 22.77 -25.66
CA SER A 282 -12.75 21.73 -26.22
C SER A 282 -12.08 20.35 -26.24
N LYS A 283 -10.78 20.28 -26.60
CA LYS A 283 -10.01 19.02 -26.54
C LYS A 283 -9.91 18.48 -25.13
N LEU A 284 -9.51 19.30 -24.17
CA LEU A 284 -9.41 18.92 -22.76
C LEU A 284 -10.77 18.49 -22.20
N TRP A 285 -11.86 19.16 -22.58
CA TRP A 285 -13.21 18.78 -22.19
C TRP A 285 -13.61 17.41 -22.75
N ASN A 286 -13.29 17.13 -24.02
CA ASN A 286 -13.55 15.84 -24.66
C ASN A 286 -12.73 14.72 -24.01
N GLU A 287 -11.43 14.93 -23.77
CA GLU A 287 -10.55 13.98 -23.08
C GLU A 287 -11.03 13.68 -21.65
N ARG A 288 -11.42 14.73 -20.90
CA ARG A 288 -11.99 14.58 -19.56
C ARG A 288 -13.28 13.76 -19.59
N ASN A 289 -14.17 14.04 -20.53
CA ASN A 289 -15.43 13.30 -20.62
C ASN A 289 -15.23 11.85 -21.08
N HIS A 290 -14.27 11.61 -21.97
CA HIS A 290 -13.89 10.27 -22.40
C HIS A 290 -13.35 9.45 -21.22
N THR A 291 -12.37 9.99 -20.48
CA THR A 291 -11.80 9.34 -19.29
C THR A 291 -12.85 9.09 -18.20
N ILE A 292 -13.75 10.04 -17.95
CA ILE A 292 -14.88 9.84 -17.03
C ILE A 292 -15.79 8.70 -17.53
N GLY A 293 -16.06 8.62 -18.83
CA GLY A 293 -16.84 7.54 -19.44
C GLY A 293 -16.19 6.17 -19.25
N GLU A 294 -14.89 6.05 -19.53
CA GLU A 294 -14.14 4.80 -19.33
C GLU A 294 -14.13 4.36 -17.86
N LEU A 295 -13.89 5.29 -16.94
CA LEU A 295 -13.91 5.01 -15.50
C LEU A 295 -15.29 4.54 -15.02
N LYS A 296 -16.38 5.11 -15.55
CA LYS A 296 -17.75 4.65 -15.24
C LYS A 296 -17.99 3.22 -15.70
N ILE A 297 -17.58 2.89 -16.92
CA ILE A 297 -17.70 1.53 -17.46
C ILE A 297 -16.88 0.54 -16.62
N GLN A 298 -15.64 0.90 -16.25
CA GLN A 298 -14.81 0.06 -15.38
C GLN A 298 -15.44 -0.13 -14.00
N TRP A 299 -16.00 0.93 -13.41
CA TRP A 299 -16.69 0.87 -12.13
C TRP A 299 -17.92 -0.06 -12.20
N GLU A 300 -18.75 0.05 -13.23
CA GLU A 300 -19.92 -0.83 -13.44
C GLU A 300 -19.50 -2.30 -13.59
N ASN A 301 -18.44 -2.56 -14.36
CA ASN A 301 -17.90 -3.90 -14.56
C ASN A 301 -17.36 -4.52 -13.25
N LEU A 302 -16.59 -3.75 -12.48
CA LEU A 302 -16.08 -4.19 -11.18
C LEU A 302 -17.22 -4.43 -10.19
N ASN A 303 -18.20 -3.53 -10.15
CA ASN A 303 -19.35 -3.67 -9.26
C ASN A 303 -20.17 -4.93 -9.61
N SER A 304 -20.42 -5.18 -10.90
CA SER A 304 -21.06 -6.41 -11.38
C SER A 304 -20.29 -7.66 -10.95
N ARG A 305 -18.95 -7.66 -11.05
CA ARG A 305 -18.10 -8.76 -10.61
C ARG A 305 -18.17 -8.98 -9.09
N ILE A 306 -18.17 -7.91 -8.30
CA ILE A 306 -18.33 -7.96 -6.83
C ILE A 306 -19.68 -8.56 -6.46
N TRP A 307 -20.77 -8.16 -7.14
CA TRP A 307 -22.10 -8.71 -6.89
C TRP A 307 -22.16 -10.21 -7.19
N LYS A 308 -21.59 -10.66 -8.31
CA LYS A 308 -21.48 -12.08 -8.66
C LYS A 308 -20.70 -12.85 -7.58
N LEU A 309 -19.55 -12.34 -7.14
CA LEU A 309 -18.74 -12.93 -6.06
C LEU A 309 -19.50 -13.02 -4.73
N ARG A 310 -20.24 -11.98 -4.36
CA ARG A 310 -21.06 -11.99 -3.14
C ARG A 310 -22.16 -13.04 -3.22
N GLN A 311 -22.76 -13.22 -4.40
CA GLN A 311 -23.77 -14.25 -4.62
C GLN A 311 -23.18 -15.65 -4.52
N THR A 312 -22.02 -15.92 -5.14
CA THR A 312 -21.37 -17.23 -5.04
C THR A 312 -21.00 -17.56 -3.60
N ILE A 313 -20.37 -16.62 -2.87
CA ILE A 313 -20.03 -16.81 -1.45
C ILE A 313 -21.27 -17.13 -0.61
N ARG A 314 -22.41 -16.45 -0.84
CA ARG A 314 -23.65 -16.74 -0.13
C ARG A 314 -24.16 -18.15 -0.43
N MET A 315 -24.09 -18.59 -1.69
CA MET A 315 -24.50 -19.95 -2.09
C MET A 315 -23.58 -21.01 -1.49
N ASP A 316 -22.26 -20.80 -1.52
CA ASP A 316 -21.29 -21.73 -0.92
C ASP A 316 -21.51 -21.84 0.60
N GLN A 317 -21.71 -20.71 1.29
CA GLN A 317 -22.02 -20.71 2.72
C GLN A 317 -23.31 -21.46 3.07
N THR A 318 -24.35 -21.40 2.22
CA THR A 318 -25.58 -22.16 2.47
C THR A 318 -25.38 -23.65 2.21
N MET A 319 -24.61 -24.02 1.18
CA MET A 319 -24.24 -25.41 0.92
C MET A 319 -23.41 -25.99 2.06
N ASP A 320 -22.36 -25.30 2.49
CA ASP A 320 -21.48 -25.71 3.59
C ASP A 320 -22.25 -25.89 4.89
N ARG A 321 -23.14 -24.95 5.23
CA ARG A 321 -24.05 -25.09 6.39
C ARG A 321 -24.91 -26.34 6.28
N GLY A 322 -25.42 -26.65 5.09
CA GLY A 322 -26.20 -27.86 4.83
C GLY A 322 -25.38 -29.13 5.02
N GLN A 323 -24.18 -29.18 4.46
CA GLN A 323 -23.26 -30.32 4.58
C GLN A 323 -22.82 -30.53 6.04
N LEU A 324 -22.46 -29.47 6.75
CA LEU A 324 -22.05 -29.53 8.15
C LEU A 324 -23.19 -30.04 9.05
N LYS A 325 -24.43 -29.59 8.79
CA LYS A 325 -25.61 -30.11 9.50
C LYS A 325 -25.79 -31.61 9.25
N LYS A 326 -25.66 -32.06 7.99
CA LYS A 326 -25.76 -33.49 7.64
C LYS A 326 -24.67 -34.31 8.34
N LEU A 327 -23.42 -33.85 8.29
CA LEU A 327 -22.28 -34.50 8.94
C LEU A 327 -22.50 -34.60 10.46
N THR A 328 -22.97 -33.53 11.09
CA THR A 328 -23.24 -33.49 12.54
C THR A 328 -24.33 -34.47 12.96
N VAL A 329 -25.40 -34.61 12.16
CA VAL A 329 -26.46 -35.58 12.43
C VAL A 329 -25.95 -37.01 12.25
N MET A 330 -25.22 -37.29 11.16
CA MET A 330 -24.66 -38.63 10.93
C MET A 330 -23.66 -39.02 12.00
N SER A 331 -22.69 -38.15 12.33
CA SER A 331 -21.70 -38.42 13.38
C SER A 331 -22.37 -38.60 14.74
N GLY A 332 -23.36 -37.77 15.07
CA GLY A 332 -24.16 -37.92 16.28
C GLY A 332 -24.89 -39.27 16.36
N SER A 333 -25.43 -39.77 15.24
CA SER A 333 -26.06 -41.09 15.18
C SER A 333 -25.06 -42.23 15.36
N VAL A 334 -23.89 -42.15 14.70
CA VAL A 334 -22.82 -43.15 14.83
C VAL A 334 -22.28 -43.19 16.26
N ILE A 335 -22.03 -42.04 16.87
CA ILE A 335 -21.57 -41.95 18.27
C ILE A 335 -22.59 -42.60 19.22
N LYS A 336 -23.90 -42.39 19.01
CA LYS A 336 -24.94 -43.05 19.81
C LYS A 336 -24.90 -44.56 19.67
N GLU A 337 -24.76 -45.08 18.45
CA GLU A 337 -24.66 -46.53 18.24
C GLU A 337 -23.37 -47.11 18.83
N MET A 338 -22.23 -46.43 18.70
CA MET A 338 -20.97 -46.86 19.32
C MET A 338 -21.08 -46.89 20.85
N LYS A 339 -21.73 -45.91 21.48
CA LYS A 339 -22.00 -45.93 22.93
C LYS A 339 -22.87 -47.11 23.34
N LYS A 340 -23.90 -47.46 22.58
CA LYS A 340 -24.71 -48.66 22.87
C LYS A 340 -23.87 -49.94 22.80
N ILE A 341 -22.95 -50.04 21.85
CA ILE A 341 -22.03 -51.18 21.75
C ILE A 341 -21.07 -51.20 22.94
N GLU A 342 -20.53 -50.05 23.34
CA GLU A 342 -19.67 -49.90 24.52
C GLU A 342 -20.39 -50.31 25.81
N GLU A 343 -21.65 -49.91 26.01
CA GLU A 343 -22.49 -50.31 27.14
C GLU A 343 -22.70 -51.84 27.17
N LYS A 344 -23.04 -52.44 26.02
CA LYS A 344 -23.20 -53.90 25.90
C LYS A 344 -21.88 -54.63 26.20
N SER A 345 -20.76 -54.15 25.67
CA SER A 345 -19.43 -54.71 25.91
C SER A 345 -19.06 -54.63 27.39
N SER A 346 -19.29 -53.47 28.02
CA SER A 346 -19.06 -53.27 29.45
C SER A 346 -19.91 -54.20 30.31
N MET A 347 -21.18 -54.43 29.93
CA MET A 347 -22.04 -55.38 30.61
C MET A 347 -21.55 -56.83 30.47
N ILE A 348 -21.09 -57.23 29.28
CA ILE A 348 -20.49 -58.56 29.05
C ILE A 348 -19.24 -58.72 29.91
N LEU A 349 -18.35 -57.73 29.96
CA LEU A 349 -17.15 -57.75 30.80
C LEU A 349 -17.50 -57.83 32.30
N LEU A 350 -18.54 -57.12 32.73
CA LEU A 350 -19.04 -57.18 34.12
C LEU A 350 -19.58 -58.58 34.44
N LEU A 351 -20.42 -59.14 33.57
CA LEU A 351 -20.97 -60.49 33.73
C LEU A 351 -19.86 -61.53 33.75
N MET A 352 -18.89 -61.44 32.82
CA MET A 352 -17.73 -62.31 32.78
C MET A 352 -16.97 -62.26 34.11
N ARG A 353 -16.68 -61.06 34.64
CA ARG A 353 -16.01 -60.89 35.94
C ARG A 353 -16.78 -61.54 37.09
N ILE A 354 -18.10 -61.37 37.13
CA ILE A 354 -18.96 -61.98 38.17
C ILE A 354 -18.95 -63.51 38.03
N CYS A 355 -19.12 -64.04 36.82
CA CYS A 355 -19.10 -65.47 36.54
C CYS A 355 -17.76 -66.10 36.95
N THR A 356 -16.63 -65.51 36.55
CA THR A 356 -15.29 -66.00 36.94
C THR A 356 -15.09 -66.01 38.47
N SER A 357 -15.74 -65.11 39.21
CA SER A 357 -15.63 -65.11 40.69
C SER A 357 -16.36 -66.26 41.39
N LEU A 358 -17.31 -66.91 40.71
CA LEU A 358 -18.08 -68.04 41.23
C LEU A 358 -17.49 -69.41 40.85
N GLU A 359 -16.41 -69.43 40.08
CA GLU A 359 -15.72 -70.65 39.65
C GLU A 359 -14.80 -71.18 40.77
N VAL A 360 -15.01 -72.43 41.18
CA VAL A 360 -14.40 -73.03 42.39
C VAL A 360 -12.93 -73.43 42.19
N LYS A 361 -12.49 -73.54 40.94
CA LYS A 361 -11.07 -73.55 40.55
C LYS A 361 -10.93 -72.54 39.42
N PRO A 362 -9.82 -71.77 39.34
CA PRO A 362 -9.46 -71.20 38.06
C PRO A 362 -9.10 -72.38 37.18
N LEU A 363 -10.09 -72.95 36.50
CA LEU A 363 -9.86 -73.64 35.24
C LEU A 363 -9.25 -72.56 34.38
N CYS A 364 -7.92 -72.49 34.47
CA CYS A 364 -7.07 -71.50 33.85
C CYS A 364 -7.62 -71.42 32.44
N LEU A 365 -8.23 -70.26 32.10
CA LEU A 365 -8.65 -69.94 30.76
C LEU A 365 -7.49 -70.37 29.88
N LYS A 366 -7.56 -71.57 29.28
CA LYS A 366 -6.73 -71.93 28.14
C LYS A 366 -7.14 -70.83 27.19
N LYS A 367 -6.23 -69.85 27.13
CA LYS A 367 -6.51 -68.44 26.86
C LYS A 367 -7.70 -68.35 25.93
N PHE A 368 -8.65 -67.47 26.22
CA PHE A 368 -9.32 -66.76 25.12
C PHE A 368 -8.18 -66.08 24.34
N ASN A 369 -7.49 -66.85 23.51
CA ASN A 369 -6.55 -66.42 22.52
C ASN A 369 -7.47 -65.72 21.53
N TRP A 370 -7.71 -64.45 21.79
CA TRP A 370 -7.61 -63.47 20.72
C TRP A 370 -6.16 -63.51 20.26
N GLY A 371 -5.75 -64.63 19.65
CA GLY A 371 -4.43 -64.80 19.11
C GLY A 371 -4.20 -63.61 18.21
N GLU A 372 -3.01 -63.00 18.35
CA GLU A 372 -2.46 -62.14 17.34
C GLU A 372 -2.78 -62.76 15.99
N ALA A 373 -3.64 -62.09 15.23
CA ALA A 373 -3.87 -62.41 13.84
C ALA A 373 -2.57 -62.05 13.11
N ASN A 374 -1.58 -62.94 13.20
CA ASN A 374 -0.54 -63.05 12.20
C ASN A 374 -0.92 -64.24 11.31
N ASP A 375 -1.50 -63.84 10.19
CA ASP A 375 -1.55 -64.47 8.87
C ASP A 375 -0.96 -65.88 8.75
N GLU A 376 -1.79 -66.84 8.33
CA GLU A 376 -1.75 -67.39 6.97
C GLU A 376 -2.72 -68.57 6.87
N SER A 377 -3.97 -68.29 6.53
CA SER A 377 -4.79 -69.21 5.74
C SER A 377 -5.97 -68.45 5.18
N THR A 378 -5.82 -68.02 3.94
CA THR A 378 -6.90 -67.70 3.00
C THR A 378 -7.87 -68.87 2.92
N SER A 379 -8.88 -68.84 3.78
CA SER A 379 -10.10 -69.63 3.63
C SER A 379 -11.26 -68.67 3.80
N THR A 380 -11.77 -68.23 2.65
CA THR A 380 -12.97 -67.44 2.42
C THR A 380 -14.24 -68.23 2.81
N GLY A 381 -14.31 -68.69 4.05
CA GLY A 381 -15.52 -69.22 4.67
C GLY A 381 -15.99 -68.19 5.67
N VAL A 382 -17.17 -67.61 5.46
CA VAL A 382 -17.88 -66.87 6.51
C VAL A 382 -18.11 -67.85 7.65
N MET A 383 -17.17 -67.90 8.62
CA MET A 383 -17.33 -68.70 9.82
C MET A 383 -18.63 -68.26 10.48
N SER A 384 -19.51 -69.23 10.72
CA SER A 384 -20.80 -68.98 11.32
C SER A 384 -20.58 -68.32 12.68
N PRO A 385 -21.38 -67.31 13.09
CA PRO A 385 -21.22 -66.66 14.40
C PRO A 385 -21.18 -67.65 15.57
N TYR A 386 -21.78 -68.82 15.37
CA TYR A 386 -21.86 -69.92 16.33
C TYR A 386 -20.54 -70.68 16.50
N ASP A 387 -19.70 -70.76 15.46
CA ASP A 387 -18.40 -71.47 15.50
C ASP A 387 -17.41 -70.75 16.43
N LYS A 388 -17.58 -69.44 16.63
CA LYS A 388 -16.72 -68.62 17.51
C LYS A 388 -17.02 -68.79 19.01
N LEU A 389 -18.12 -69.45 19.36
CA LEU A 389 -18.56 -69.69 20.75
C LEU A 389 -18.32 -71.12 21.22
N GLU A 390 -17.66 -71.97 20.42
CA GLU A 390 -17.49 -73.39 20.69
C GLU A 390 -16.80 -73.65 22.03
N ASN A 391 -15.70 -72.95 22.33
CA ASN A 391 -14.99 -73.04 23.60
C ASN A 391 -15.85 -72.59 24.80
N PHE A 392 -16.75 -71.61 24.61
CA PHE A 392 -17.66 -71.18 25.66
C PHE A 392 -18.71 -72.26 25.95
N TRP A 393 -19.26 -72.89 24.91
CA TRP A 393 -20.24 -73.96 25.06
C TRP A 393 -19.65 -75.23 25.67
N GLU A 394 -18.42 -75.59 25.32
CA GLU A 394 -17.70 -76.71 25.96
C GLU A 394 -17.58 -76.48 27.47
N GLN A 395 -17.08 -75.31 27.88
CA GLN A 395 -16.97 -74.93 29.31
C GLN A 395 -18.33 -74.89 30.02
N PHE A 396 -19.36 -74.33 29.37
CA PHE A 396 -20.70 -74.30 29.93
C PHE A 396 -21.25 -75.72 30.17
N ASN A 397 -21.01 -76.64 29.24
CA ASN A 397 -21.46 -78.02 29.35
C ASN A 397 -20.71 -78.79 30.45
N ASP A 398 -19.41 -78.56 30.63
CA ASP A 398 -18.61 -79.15 31.72
C ASP A 398 -19.15 -78.73 33.09
N VAL A 399 -19.32 -77.42 33.32
CA VAL A 399 -19.90 -76.90 34.57
C VAL A 399 -21.32 -77.43 34.79
N LYS A 400 -22.12 -77.53 33.73
CA LYS A 400 -23.47 -78.09 33.81
C LYS A 400 -23.45 -79.58 34.21
N ALA A 401 -22.49 -80.36 33.71
CA ALA A 401 -22.30 -81.75 34.09
C ALA A 401 -21.92 -81.87 35.58
N GLU A 402 -20.99 -81.03 36.06
CA GLU A 402 -20.63 -80.95 37.49
C GLU A 402 -21.84 -80.62 38.37
N VAL A 403 -22.65 -79.62 37.99
CA VAL A 403 -23.86 -79.25 38.73
C VAL A 403 -24.86 -80.41 38.80
N ILE A 404 -25.00 -81.19 37.71
CA ILE A 404 -25.86 -82.38 37.69
C ILE A 404 -25.30 -83.45 38.64
N ALA A 405 -23.99 -83.67 38.66
CA ALA A 405 -23.34 -84.62 39.57
C ALA A 405 -23.55 -84.22 41.04
N ILE A 406 -23.30 -82.96 41.40
CA ILE A 406 -23.52 -82.42 42.75
C ILE A 406 -25.00 -82.55 43.17
N LYS A 407 -25.95 -82.29 42.25
CA LYS A 407 -27.38 -82.50 42.55
C LYS A 407 -27.71 -83.96 42.83
N ARG A 408 -27.13 -84.90 42.09
CA ARG A 408 -27.32 -86.34 42.36
C ARG A 408 -26.76 -86.72 43.72
N GLU A 409 -25.54 -86.30 44.03
CA GLU A 409 -24.91 -86.57 45.32
C GLU A 409 -25.70 -85.95 46.48
N LYS A 410 -26.16 -84.69 46.34
CA LYS A 410 -27.08 -84.06 47.30
C LYS A 410 -28.33 -84.89 47.51
N ASN A 411 -28.94 -85.42 46.45
CA ASN A 411 -30.14 -86.25 46.57
C ASN A 411 -29.85 -87.58 47.29
N VAL A 412 -28.70 -88.21 47.03
CA VAL A 412 -28.25 -89.41 47.75
C VAL A 412 -28.04 -89.11 49.22
N VAL A 413 -27.30 -88.04 49.56
CA VAL A 413 -27.05 -87.62 50.94
C VAL A 413 -28.36 -87.21 51.64
N MET A 414 -29.30 -86.57 50.95
CA MET A 414 -30.62 -86.27 51.51
C MET A 414 -31.45 -87.53 51.78
N ALA A 415 -31.43 -88.50 50.86
CA ALA A 415 -32.11 -89.79 51.05
C ALA A 415 -31.48 -90.57 52.21
N GLU A 416 -30.15 -90.57 52.31
CA GLU A 416 -29.41 -91.17 53.41
C GLU A 416 -29.69 -90.46 54.74
N ASN A 417 -29.70 -89.13 54.77
CA ASN A 417 -30.06 -88.37 55.97
C ASN A 417 -31.50 -88.66 56.39
N LYS A 418 -32.43 -88.78 55.43
CA LYS A 418 -33.81 -89.20 55.71
C LYS A 418 -33.86 -90.61 56.30
N ARG A 419 -33.05 -91.55 55.79
CA ARG A 419 -32.91 -92.91 56.33
C ARG A 419 -32.28 -92.89 57.73
N LEU A 420 -31.20 -92.15 57.94
CA LEU A 420 -30.53 -92.01 59.24
C LEU A 420 -31.45 -91.36 60.28
N ARG A 421 -32.21 -90.32 59.91
CA ARG A 421 -33.25 -89.73 60.76
C ARG A 421 -34.34 -90.74 61.10
N ALA A 422 -34.76 -91.57 60.15
CA ALA A 422 -35.72 -92.64 60.39
C ALA A 422 -35.14 -93.70 61.34
N SER A 423 -33.93 -94.20 61.11
CA SER A 423 -33.22 -95.14 61.99
C SER A 423 -33.00 -94.57 63.39
N LEU A 424 -32.65 -93.29 63.51
CA LEU A 424 -32.49 -92.62 64.80
C LEU A 424 -33.84 -92.48 65.52
N LYS A 425 -34.92 -92.20 64.79
CA LYS A 425 -36.29 -92.20 65.30
C LYS A 425 -36.70 -93.60 65.78
N THR A 426 -36.39 -94.65 65.02
CA THR A 426 -36.65 -96.05 65.42
C THR A 426 -35.82 -96.43 66.65
N TYR A 427 -34.53 -96.10 66.69
CA TYR A 427 -33.65 -96.35 67.83
C TYR A 427 -34.17 -95.68 69.11
N LEU A 428 -34.55 -94.40 69.02
CA LEU A 428 -35.17 -93.68 70.13
C LEU A 428 -36.50 -94.31 70.58
N VAL A 429 -37.31 -94.84 69.66
CA VAL A 429 -38.56 -95.57 69.99
C VAL A 429 -38.28 -96.93 70.64
N THR A 430 -37.25 -97.66 70.22
CA THR A 430 -36.85 -98.94 70.84
C THR A 430 -36.21 -98.74 72.22
N VAL A 431 -35.38 -97.71 72.41
CA VAL A 431 -34.82 -97.36 73.73
C VAL A 431 -35.93 -96.87 74.67
N ALA A 432 -36.95 -96.19 74.14
CA ALA A 432 -38.15 -95.83 74.91
C ALA A 432 -39.11 -97.02 75.19
N ARG A 433 -38.93 -98.18 74.53
CA ARG A 433 -39.78 -99.38 74.67
C ARG A 433 -39.08 -100.57 75.34
N MET A 434 -37.91 -100.39 75.96
CA MET A 434 -37.30 -101.38 76.85
C MET A 434 -37.75 -101.14 78.31
N PRO A 435 -38.79 -101.84 78.82
CA PRO A 435 -38.95 -102.06 80.25
C PRO A 435 -37.89 -103.07 80.71
N GLY A 436 -37.34 -102.82 81.90
CA GLY A 436 -36.24 -103.61 82.45
C GLY A 436 -36.53 -105.11 82.58
N SER A 437 -35.48 -105.90 82.45
CA SER A 437 -35.43 -107.26 82.98
C SER A 437 -33.99 -107.57 83.39
N ARG A 438 -33.79 -107.62 84.71
CA ARG A 438 -32.79 -108.49 85.34
C ARG A 438 -33.12 -109.95 85.01
N PRO A 439 -32.12 -110.84 85.00
CA PRO A 439 -32.10 -111.84 86.07
C PRO A 439 -30.69 -112.14 86.66
N GLN A 440 -30.70 -112.33 87.98
CA GLN A 440 -29.77 -113.13 88.80
C GLN A 440 -29.76 -114.61 88.31
N THR A 441 -28.77 -115.49 88.49
CA THR A 441 -27.90 -115.78 89.66
C THR A 441 -26.80 -116.82 89.29
N SER A 442 -25.62 -116.68 89.92
CA SER A 442 -24.68 -117.69 90.50
C SER A 442 -24.23 -118.94 89.70
N ILE A 443 -22.95 -118.99 89.29
CA ILE A 443 -21.78 -119.46 90.07
C ILE A 443 -20.65 -118.45 89.84
#